data_AF-A0A843VBV3-F1
#
_entry.id   AF-A0A843VBV3-F1
#
_cell.length_a   1.000
_cell.length_b   1.000
_cell.length_c   1.000
_cell.angle_alpha   90.00
_cell.angle_beta   90.00
_cell.angle_gamma   90.00
#
_symmetry.space_group_name_H-M   'P 1'
#
loop_
_entity.id
_entity.type
_entity.pdbx_description
1 polymer ?
#
loop_
_entity_poly.entity_id
_entity_poly.type
_entity_poly.pdbx_seq_one_letter_code
_entity_poly.pdbx_strand_id
1 'polypeptide(L)'
;MQVLVYHDLLGMLQHPHHAKVTPKFCKQYGKVGDVINKALSEYKQDVESKAFPSAAHTPYKINTADVTGFLNELQKMGLNEAASAAEAAVVEMEMAIKPSDGSSAGN
;
A
#
# COMPACT_ATOMS: atom_id res chain seq x y z
N MET A 1 -41.22 10.50 -7.11
CA MET A 1 -39.97 9.73 -6.98
C MET A 1 -38.82 10.73 -6.99
N GLN A 2 -37.95 10.70 -5.96
CA GLN A 2 -36.78 11.57 -5.90
C GLN A 2 -35.56 10.77 -6.37
N VAL A 3 -34.75 11.35 -7.26
CA VAL A 3 -33.49 10.76 -7.75
C VAL A 3 -32.34 11.70 -7.36
N LEU A 4 -31.33 11.16 -6.70
CA LEU A 4 -30.09 11.86 -6.37
C LEU A 4 -28.91 10.97 -6.73
N VAL A 5 -27.80 11.58 -7.12
CA VAL A 5 -26.59 10.83 -7.47
C VAL A 5 -25.78 10.52 -6.22
N TYR A 6 -25.42 9.25 -6.04
CA TYR A 6 -24.73 8.74 -4.85
C TYR A 6 -23.48 9.54 -4.46
N HIS A 7 -22.67 9.94 -5.45
CA HIS A 7 -21.46 10.72 -5.20
C HIS A 7 -21.73 12.12 -4.62
N ASP A 8 -22.87 12.75 -4.97
CA ASP A 8 -23.25 14.08 -4.50
C ASP A 8 -23.84 13.99 -3.08
N LEU A 9 -24.58 12.91 -2.83
CA LEU A 9 -25.13 12.59 -1.52
C LEU A 9 -24.02 12.39 -0.48
N LEU A 10 -22.98 11.66 -0.85
CA LEU A 10 -21.86 11.33 0.05
C LEU A 10 -20.70 12.33 0.01
N GLY A 11 -20.76 13.34 -0.86
CA GLY A 11 -19.71 14.34 -1.00
C GLY A 11 -18.36 13.75 -1.40
N MET A 12 -18.33 12.80 -2.34
CA MET A 12 -17.10 12.11 -2.74
C MET A 12 -16.16 12.99 -3.56
N LEU A 13 -16.68 14.00 -4.27
CA LEU A 13 -15.93 14.80 -5.26
C LEU A 13 -15.43 16.14 -4.69
N GLN A 14 -14.85 16.11 -3.48
CA GLN A 14 -14.27 17.31 -2.86
C GLN A 14 -12.76 17.37 -3.17
N HIS A 15 -12.33 18.38 -3.93
CA HIS A 15 -10.91 18.70 -4.06
C HIS A 15 -10.48 19.64 -2.91
N PRO A 16 -9.26 19.48 -2.35
CA PRO A 16 -8.77 20.30 -1.22
C PRO A 16 -8.79 21.81 -1.48
N HIS A 17 -8.65 22.21 -2.74
CA HIS A 17 -8.64 23.61 -3.17
C HIS A 17 -9.96 24.07 -3.83
N HIS A 18 -10.82 23.12 -4.20
CA HIS A 18 -12.13 23.39 -4.80
C HIS A 18 -13.12 22.32 -4.33
N ALA A 19 -13.84 22.60 -3.24
CA ALA A 19 -15.01 21.79 -2.92
C ALA A 19 -15.98 21.92 -4.11
N LYS A 20 -16.20 20.83 -4.84
CA LYS A 20 -17.25 20.80 -5.86
C LYS A 20 -18.57 20.94 -5.11
N VAL A 21 -19.19 22.11 -5.25
CA VAL A 21 -20.44 22.45 -4.58
C VAL A 21 -21.46 21.36 -4.85
N THR A 22 -21.94 20.72 -3.78
CA THR A 22 -23.11 19.84 -3.85
C THR A 22 -24.23 20.63 -4.54
N PRO A 23 -24.86 20.09 -5.60
CA PRO A 23 -25.93 20.80 -6.29
C PRO A 23 -27.00 21.27 -5.30
N LYS A 24 -27.55 22.48 -5.46
CA LYS A 24 -28.46 23.11 -4.47
C LYS A 24 -29.70 22.28 -4.11
N PHE A 25 -30.08 21.33 -4.96
CA PHE A 25 -31.20 20.40 -4.76
C PHE A 25 -30.83 19.13 -4.00
N CYS A 26 -29.54 18.89 -3.76
CA CYS A 26 -29.02 17.70 -3.10
C CYS A 26 -28.62 18.04 -1.66
N LYS A 27 -29.19 17.30 -0.71
CA LYS A 27 -28.73 17.34 0.69
C LYS A 27 -27.52 16.41 0.80
N GLN A 28 -26.40 16.93 1.28
CA GLN A 28 -25.21 16.13 1.58
C GLN A 28 -25.40 15.41 2.93
N TYR A 29 -25.17 14.09 2.94
CA TYR A 29 -25.29 13.23 4.11
C TYR A 29 -23.94 12.73 4.64
N GLY A 30 -22.83 12.99 3.93
CA GLY A 30 -21.49 12.59 4.35
C GLY A 30 -20.41 13.45 3.73
N LYS A 31 -19.17 13.33 4.24
CA LYS A 31 -17.96 14.01 3.74
C LYS A 31 -16.91 12.97 3.32
N VAL A 32 -17.30 12.06 2.44
CA VAL A 32 -16.44 10.93 2.05
C VAL A 32 -15.21 11.42 1.27
N GLY A 33 -15.29 12.56 0.60
CA GLY A 33 -14.15 13.19 -0.07
C GLY A 33 -12.96 13.46 0.87
N ASP A 34 -13.20 13.84 2.13
CA ASP A 34 -12.13 14.05 3.11
C ASP A 34 -11.36 12.75 3.40
N VAL A 35 -12.11 11.64 3.58
CA VAL A 35 -11.55 10.31 3.83
C VAL A 35 -10.76 9.81 2.62
N ILE A 36 -11.30 10.03 1.41
CA ILE A 36 -10.62 9.68 0.15
C ILE A 36 -9.28 10.42 0.05
N ASN A 37 -9.27 11.74 0.24
CA ASN A 37 -8.05 12.54 0.15
C ASN A 37 -7.00 12.11 1.17
N LYS A 38 -7.42 11.84 2.42
CA LYS A 38 -6.54 11.34 3.47
C LYS A 38 -5.91 10.00 3.08
N ALA A 39 -6.73 9.03 2.68
CA ALA A 39 -6.24 7.69 2.31
C ALA A 39 -5.27 7.73 1.12
N LEU A 40 -5.54 8.56 0.11
CA LEU A 40 -4.64 8.73 -1.03
C LEU A 40 -3.31 9.39 -0.64
N SER A 41 -3.34 10.32 0.32
CA SER A 41 -2.13 10.96 0.84
C SER A 41 -1.27 9.99 1.65
N GLU A 42 -1.91 9.17 2.49
CA GLU A 42 -1.26 8.10 3.26
C GLU A 42 -0.63 7.07 2.33
N TYR A 43 -1.36 6.59 1.32
CA TYR A 43 -0.81 5.67 0.31
C TYR A 43 0.40 6.27 -0.41
N LYS A 44 0.33 7.54 -0.83
CA LYS A 44 1.46 8.22 -1.47
C LYS A 44 2.68 8.21 -0.56
N GLN A 45 2.51 8.57 0.71
CA GLN A 45 3.59 8.59 1.69
C GLN A 45 4.18 7.18 1.89
N ASP A 46 3.35 6.15 1.98
CA ASP A 46 3.79 4.78 2.18
C ASP A 46 4.60 4.26 0.97
N VAL A 47 4.23 4.65 -0.25
CA VAL A 47 4.98 4.32 -1.48
C VAL A 47 6.29 5.09 -1.56
N GLU A 48 6.28 6.40 -1.28
CA GLU A 48 7.49 7.24 -1.32
C GLU A 48 8.51 6.82 -0.25
N SER A 49 8.04 6.38 0.91
CA SER A 49 8.88 5.86 2.01
C SER A 49 9.28 4.40 1.85
N LYS A 50 8.78 3.69 0.82
CA LYS A 50 8.94 2.24 0.62
C LYS A 50 8.37 1.38 1.76
N ALA A 51 7.48 1.94 2.59
CA ALA A 51 6.75 1.18 3.61
C ALA A 51 5.67 0.27 2.97
N PHE A 52 5.17 0.64 1.79
CA PHE A 52 4.28 -0.18 0.97
C PHE A 52 4.92 -0.51 -0.41
N PRO A 53 4.79 -1.76 -0.90
CA PRO A 53 4.15 -2.90 -0.25
C PRO A 53 5.00 -3.45 0.91
N SER A 54 4.34 -3.78 2.02
CA SER A 54 4.99 -4.49 3.13
C SER A 54 5.01 -6.00 2.88
N ALA A 55 5.68 -6.75 3.76
CA ALA A 55 5.71 -8.21 3.69
C ALA A 55 4.31 -8.85 3.72
N ALA A 56 3.36 -8.25 4.45
CA ALA A 56 1.95 -8.70 4.48
C ALA A 56 1.24 -8.56 3.12
N HIS A 57 1.72 -7.65 2.26
CA HIS A 57 1.15 -7.39 0.93
C HIS A 57 2.02 -7.96 -0.20
N THR A 58 3.03 -8.76 0.14
CA THR A 58 3.93 -9.40 -0.84
C THR A 58 3.92 -10.93 -0.64
N PRO A 59 2.87 -11.63 -1.11
CA PRO A 59 2.70 -13.07 -0.87
C PRO A 59 3.63 -13.95 -1.70
N TYR A 60 4.18 -13.42 -2.80
CA TYR A 60 5.04 -14.18 -3.71
C TYR A 60 6.50 -14.07 -3.27
N LYS A 61 7.13 -15.24 -3.07
CA LYS A 61 8.55 -15.35 -2.74
C LYS A 61 9.27 -16.07 -3.85
N ILE A 62 10.44 -15.57 -4.19
CA ILE A 62 11.43 -16.33 -4.95
C ILE A 62 11.90 -17.50 -4.07
N ASN A 63 12.00 -18.71 -4.64
CA ASN A 63 12.48 -19.85 -3.88
C ASN A 63 14.00 -19.76 -3.66
N THR A 64 14.52 -20.49 -2.68
CA THR A 64 15.94 -20.42 -2.29
C THR A 64 16.89 -20.81 -3.42
N ALA A 65 16.50 -21.74 -4.30
CA ALA A 65 17.34 -22.17 -5.42
C ALA A 65 17.50 -21.05 -6.46
N ASP A 66 16.40 -20.35 -6.78
CA ASP A 66 16.38 -19.23 -7.71
C ASP A 66 17.11 -18.01 -7.14
N VAL A 67 16.99 -17.73 -5.83
CA VAL A 67 17.79 -16.70 -5.15
C VAL A 67 19.28 -17.01 -5.30
N THR A 68 19.68 -18.24 -4.96
CA THR A 68 21.08 -18.65 -5.01
C THR A 68 21.63 -18.57 -6.45
N GLY A 69 20.85 -19.01 -7.44
CA GLY A 69 21.20 -18.88 -8.85
C GLY A 69 21.38 -17.43 -9.27
N PHE A 70 20.45 -16.56 -8.89
CA PHE A 70 20.51 -15.12 -9.18
C PHE A 70 21.76 -14.45 -8.59
N LEU A 71 22.08 -14.71 -7.32
CA LEU A 71 23.26 -14.15 -6.65
C LEU A 71 24.57 -14.60 -7.33
N ASN A 72 24.65 -15.88 -7.72
CA ASN A 72 25.81 -16.41 -8.42
C ASN A 72 26.00 -15.77 -9.80
N GLU A 73 24.93 -15.53 -10.55
CA GLU A 73 25.01 -14.85 -11.85
C GLU A 73 25.46 -13.40 -11.70
N LEU A 74 24.96 -12.66 -10.70
CA LEU A 74 25.43 -11.30 -10.43
C LEU A 74 26.93 -11.25 -10.12
N GLN A 75 27.43 -12.20 -9.31
CA GLN A 75 28.86 -12.31 -9.00
C GLN A 75 29.71 -12.64 -10.23
N LYS A 76 29.27 -13.58 -11.08
CA LYS A 76 29.96 -13.92 -12.34
C LYS A 76 30.04 -12.73 -13.30
N MET A 77 29.03 -11.87 -13.30
CA MET A 77 29.01 -10.63 -14.08
C MET A 77 29.84 -9.49 -13.44
N GLY A 78 30.46 -9.71 -12.28
CA GLY A 78 31.24 -8.71 -11.55
C GLY A 78 30.39 -7.69 -10.78
N LEU A 79 29.07 -7.90 -10.67
CA LEU A 79 28.11 -7.01 -10.00
C LEU A 79 28.00 -7.33 -8.50
N ASN A 80 29.15 -7.35 -7.80
CA ASN A 80 29.23 -7.80 -6.40
C ASN A 80 28.39 -6.95 -5.44
N GLU A 81 28.31 -5.63 -5.67
CA GLU A 81 27.47 -4.73 -4.86
C GLU A 81 25.98 -5.05 -5.03
N ALA A 82 25.54 -5.35 -6.26
CA ALA A 82 24.16 -5.75 -6.53
C ALA A 82 23.83 -7.11 -5.90
N ALA A 83 24.78 -8.05 -5.91
CA ALA A 83 24.63 -9.34 -5.23
C ALA A 83 24.45 -9.15 -3.71
N SER A 84 25.29 -8.33 -3.07
CA SER A 84 25.16 -8.03 -1.64
C SER A 84 23.85 -7.31 -1.29
N ALA A 85 23.42 -6.35 -2.12
CA ALA A 85 22.15 -5.66 -1.93
C ALA A 85 20.95 -6.60 -2.07
N ALA A 86 20.98 -7.52 -3.04
CA ALA A 86 19.94 -8.52 -3.24
C ALA A 86 19.88 -9.52 -2.07
N GLU A 87 21.03 -9.95 -1.55
CA GLU A 87 21.10 -10.83 -0.37
C GLU A 87 20.51 -10.14 0.88
N ALA A 88 20.85 -8.87 1.11
CA ALA A 88 20.28 -8.08 2.20
C ALA A 88 18.76 -7.94 2.09
N ALA A 89 18.24 -7.71 0.87
CA ALA A 89 16.80 -7.62 0.63
C ALA A 89 16.07 -8.95 0.92
N VAL A 90 16.69 -10.09 0.62
CA VAL A 90 16.14 -11.42 0.95
C VAL A 90 16.07 -11.61 2.47
N VAL A 91 17.13 -11.25 3.19
CA VAL A 91 17.16 -11.33 4.67
C VAL A 91 16.11 -10.43 5.31
N GLU A 92 15.98 -9.18 4.85
CA GLU A 92 14.96 -8.25 5.34
C GLU A 92 13.54 -8.78 5.12
N MET A 93 13.29 -9.36 3.94
CA MET A 93 12.01 -9.98 3.59
C MET A 93 11.71 -11.22 4.47
N GLU A 94 12.71 -12.00 4.88
CA GLU A 94 12.55 -13.12 5.82
C GLU A 94 12.28 -12.64 7.27
N MET A 95 12.95 -11.59 7.71
CA MET A 95 12.79 -11.03 9.06
C MET A 95 11.42 -10.36 9.25
N ALA A 96 10.90 -9.68 8.23
CA ALA A 96 9.61 -9.01 8.26
C ALA A 96 8.39 -9.97 8.31
N ILE A 97 8.61 -11.29 8.19
CA ILE A 97 7.56 -12.31 8.11
C ILE A 97 7.43 -13.14 9.40
N LYS A 98 8.30 -12.95 10.41
CA LYS A 98 8.13 -13.65 11.69
C LYS A 98 6.77 -13.30 12.30
N PRO A 99 5.88 -14.29 12.51
CA PRO A 99 4.59 -14.03 13.13
C PRO A 99 4.83 -13.63 14.59
N SER A 100 4.18 -12.55 15.01
CA SER A 100 3.90 -12.35 16.43
C SER A 100 2.93 -13.47 16.85
N ASP A 101 3.48 -14.56 17.38
CA ASP A 101 2.71 -15.56 18.13
C ASP A 101 2.18 -14.94 19.43
N GLY A 102 0.89 -15.16 19.71
CA GLY A 102 0.20 -14.79 20.97
C GLY A 102 -1.17 -14.12 20.69
N SER A 103 -2.24 -14.87 20.35
CA SER A 103 -3.09 -15.71 21.20
C SER A 103 -4.07 -14.96 22.14
N SER A 104 -5.36 -15.18 21.85
CA SER A 104 -6.52 -15.31 22.74
C SER A 104 -7.10 -14.10 23.48
N ALA A 105 -8.36 -13.76 23.19
CA ALA A 105 -9.53 -14.17 24.00
C ALA A 105 -10.70 -13.20 23.75
N GLY A 106 -11.92 -13.72 23.74
CA GLY A 106 -13.13 -12.95 23.45
C GLY A 106 -13.51 -11.91 24.49
N ASN A 107 -14.33 -10.96 24.05
CA ASN A 107 -15.68 -10.70 24.54
C ASN A 107 -16.45 -9.88 23.51
#